data_AF-A0A1B8P6G9-F1
#
_entry.id   AF-A0A1B8P6G9-F1
#
_cell.length_a   1.000
_cell.length_b   1.000
_cell.length_c   1.000
_cell.angle_alpha   90.00
_cell.angle_beta   90.00
_cell.angle_gamma   90.00
#
_symmetry.space_group_name_H-M   'P 1'
#
loop_
_entity.id
_entity.type
_entity.pdbx_description
1 polymer ?
#
loop_
_entity_poly.entity_id
_entity_poly.type
_entity_poly.pdbx_seq_one_letter_code
_entity_poly.pdbx_strand_id
1 'polypeptide(L)' 'MEFWLAAHRVDTRRLDALVSTHTLGGRPRPALDPDRLNGMLKGFIDLVAEHQGRYYVLDWKSNHLGADDAAYSPRP' A
#
# COMPACT_ATOMS: atom_id res chain seq x y z
N MET A 1 -11.87 -0.24 -8.14
CA MET A 1 -11.38 -1.28 -9.08
C MET A 1 -11.04 -2.54 -8.29
N GLU A 2 -11.68 -3.67 -8.59
CA GLU A 2 -11.37 -4.96 -7.97
C GLU A 2 -10.17 -5.63 -8.66
N PHE A 3 -9.34 -6.36 -7.91
CA PHE A 3 -8.26 -7.16 -8.48
C PHE A 3 -8.12 -8.52 -7.79
N TRP A 4 -7.55 -9.46 -8.53
CA TRP A 4 -7.27 -10.83 -8.10
C TRP A 4 -5.90 -11.25 -8.65
N LEU A 5 -5.00 -11.67 -7.77
CA LEU A 5 -3.63 -12.07 -8.12
C LEU A 5 -3.34 -13.43 -7.47
N ALA A 6 -2.96 -14.42 -8.28
CA ALA A 6 -2.55 -15.72 -7.76
C ALA A 6 -1.16 -15.62 -7.10
N ALA A 7 -1.07 -16.04 -5.84
CA ALA A 7 0.17 -16.16 -5.09
C ALA A 7 0.62 -17.62 -5.06
N HIS A 8 1.81 -17.89 -5.59
CA HIS A 8 2.40 -19.22 -5.61
C HIS A 8 3.59 -19.28 -4.66
N ARG A 9 3.35 -19.70 -3.41
CA ARG A 9 4.38 -19.82 -2.35
C ARG A 9 5.25 -18.57 -2.20
N VAL A 10 4.63 -17.40 -2.23
CA VAL A 10 5.30 -16.10 -2.11
C VAL A 10 5.87 -15.93 -0.70
N ASP A 11 7.16 -15.66 -0.63
CA ASP A 11 7.86 -15.33 0.61
C ASP A 11 7.53 -13.89 1.04
N THR A 12 6.97 -13.71 2.23
CA THR A 12 6.52 -12.40 2.72
C THR A 12 7.68 -11.44 3.01
N ARG A 13 8.85 -11.94 3.44
CA ARG A 13 10.04 -11.12 3.67
C ARG A 13 10.59 -10.59 2.36
N ARG A 14 10.59 -11.41 1.31
CA ARG A 14 11.02 -10.97 -0.03
C ARG A 14 10.04 -9.98 -0.63
N LEU A 15 8.74 -10.22 -0.49
CA LEU A 15 7.70 -9.27 -0.92
C LEU A 15 7.87 -7.92 -0.20
N ASP A 16 8.05 -7.95 1.12
CA ASP A 16 8.25 -6.76 1.95
C ASP A 16 9.48 -5.95 1.51
N ALA A 17 10.60 -6.63 1.25
CA ALA A 17 11.82 -5.97 0.76
C ALA A 17 11.61 -5.27 -0.59
N LEU A 18 10.90 -5.90 -1.53
CA LEU A 18 10.61 -5.31 -2.84
C LEU A 18 9.68 -4.11 -2.73
N VAL A 19 8.60 -4.24 -1.97
CA VAL A 19 7.64 -3.14 -1.75
C VAL A 19 8.35 -1.97 -1.09
N SER A 20 9.12 -2.21 -0.04
CA SER A 20 9.87 -1.17 0.68
C SER A 20 10.89 -0.47 -0.22
N THR A 21 11.60 -1.22 -1.08
CA THR A 21 12.62 -0.65 -1.99
C THR A 21 12.01 0.23 -3.07
N HIS A 22 10.84 -0.15 -3.62
CA HIS A 22 10.30 0.45 -4.83
C HIS A 22 9.11 1.40 -4.60
N THR A 23 8.59 1.50 -3.37
CA THR A 23 7.41 2.33 -3.06
C THR A 23 7.69 3.30 -1.92
N LEU A 24 6.91 4.39 -1.87
CA LEU A 24 6.91 5.37 -0.77
C LEU A 24 8.30 5.91 -0.39
N GLY A 25 9.25 5.92 -1.32
CA GLY A 25 10.62 6.40 -1.10
C GLY A 25 11.39 5.62 -0.03
N GLY A 26 11.04 4.36 0.24
CA GLY A 26 11.73 3.56 1.26
C GLY A 26 11.48 4.02 2.69
N ARG A 27 10.38 4.75 2.95
CA ARG A 27 10.02 5.19 4.30
C ARG A 27 10.00 4.01 5.28
N PRO A 28 10.53 4.18 6.51
CA PRO A 28 10.51 3.13 7.51
C PRO A 28 9.10 2.64 7.80
N ARG A 29 8.94 1.31 7.85
CA ARG A 29 7.69 0.64 8.21
C ARG A 29 8.00 -0.61 9.03
N PRO A 30 7.07 -1.10 9.87
CA PRO A 30 7.18 -2.44 10.45
C PRO A 30 7.33 -3.49 9.34
N ALA A 31 8.29 -4.38 9.51
CA ALA A 31 8.49 -5.51 8.60
C ALA A 31 7.32 -6.49 8.69
N LEU A 32 7.05 -7.21 7.61
CA LEU A 32 6.11 -8.33 7.66
C LEU A 32 6.69 -9.50 8.46
N ASP A 33 5.82 -10.21 9.18
CA ASP A 33 6.19 -11.48 9.79
C ASP A 33 6.60 -12.50 8.71
N PRO A 34 7.57 -13.38 9.00
CA PRO A 34 7.97 -14.42 8.06
C PRO A 34 6.83 -15.42 7.84
N ASP A 35 6.41 -15.56 6.59
CA ASP A 35 5.37 -16.49 6.18
C ASP A 35 5.49 -16.83 4.68
N ARG A 36 4.68 -17.79 4.22
CA ARG A 36 4.53 -18.17 2.82
C ARG A 36 3.08 -18.09 2.36
N LEU A 37 2.80 -17.08 1.55
CA LEU A 37 1.47 -16.89 0.95
C LEU A 37 1.30 -17.84 -0.25
N ASN A 38 0.28 -18.69 -0.18
CA ASN A 38 -0.12 -19.56 -1.28
C ASN A 38 -1.64 -19.55 -1.43
N GLY A 39 -2.14 -19.00 -2.53
CA GLY A 39 -3.58 -18.80 -2.73
C GLY A 39 -3.88 -17.63 -3.64
N MET A 40 -4.95 -16.89 -3.35
CA MET A 40 -5.41 -15.76 -4.15
C MET A 40 -5.37 -14.49 -3.31
N LEU A 41 -4.61 -13.49 -3.75
CA LEU A 41 -4.65 -12.15 -3.20
C LEU A 41 -5.77 -11.38 -3.90
N LYS A 42 -6.74 -10.93 -3.11
CA LYS A 42 -7.88 -10.16 -3.58
C LYS A 42 -7.90 -8.81 -2.90
N GLY A 43 -8.24 -7.76 -3.63
CA GLY A 43 -8.43 -6.45 -3.05
C GLY A 43 -9.19 -5.49 -3.95
N PHE A 44 -9.41 -4.29 -3.42
CA PHE A 44 -10.02 -3.18 -4.13
C PHE A 44 -9.09 -1.97 -4.03
N ILE A 45 -9.03 -1.22 -5.12
CA ILE A 45 -8.36 0.08 -5.20
C ILE A 45 -9.46 1.13 -5.38
N ASP A 46 -9.49 2.16 -4.54
CA ASP A 46 -10.49 3.22 -4.61
C ASP A 46 -10.39 3.96 -5.95
N LEU A 47 -9.19 4.45 -6.29
CA LEU A 47 -8.94 5.14 -7.55
C LEU A 47 -7.54 4.85 -8.10
N VAL A 48 -7.49 4.58 -9.40
CA VAL A 48 -6.26 4.62 -10.21
C VAL A 48 -6.40 5.78 -11.18
N ALA A 49 -5.39 6.66 -11.21
CA ALA A 49 -5.34 7.80 -12.11
C ALA A 49 -4.08 7.74 -12.96
N GLU A 50 -4.19 8.18 -14.21
CA GLU A 50 -3.04 8.41 -15.08
C GLU A 50 -2.83 9.93 -15.22
N HIS A 51 -1.59 10.38 -15.05
CA HIS A 51 -1.21 11.74 -15.32
C HIS A 51 0.15 11.77 -16.02
N GLN A 52 0.18 12.30 -17.25
CA GLN A 52 1.39 12.40 -18.09
C GLN A 52 2.12 11.05 -18.25
N GLY A 53 1.37 9.97 -18.53
CA GLY A 53 1.93 8.63 -18.71
C GLY A 53 2.43 7.95 -17.42
N ARG A 54 2.21 8.57 -16.25
CA ARG A 54 2.50 7.98 -14.94
C ARG A 54 1.20 7.56 -14.27
N TYR A 55 1.19 6.36 -13.69
CA TYR A 55 0.05 5.83 -12.94
C TYR A 55 0.19 6.10 -11.46
N TYR A 56 -0.92 6.47 -10.82
CA TYR A 56 -1.04 6.77 -9.40
C TYR A 56 -2.18 5.95 -8.80
N VAL A 57 -1.95 5.43 -7.60
CA VAL A 57 -2.96 4.78 -6.77
C VAL A 57 -3.33 5.75 -5.66
N LEU A 58 -4.63 6.05 -5.51
CA LEU A 58 -5.16 6.89 -4.44
C LEU A 58 -6.07 6.05 -3.54
N ASP A 59 -5.87 6.19 -2.24
CA ASP A 59 -6.64 5.55 -1.18
C ASP A 59 -7.40 6.65 -0.43
N TRP A 60 -8.73 6.55 -0.41
CA TRP A 60 -9.61 7.54 0.22
C TRP A 60 -9.98 7.10 1.63
N LYS A 61 -9.79 7.98 2.61
CA LYS A 61 -10.15 7.73 4.01
C LYS A 61 -11.04 8.84 4.53
N SER A 62 -12.19 8.48 5.09
CA SER A 62 -13.09 9.37 5.82
C SER A 62 -12.76 9.49 7.32
N ASN A 63 -11.54 9.11 7.72
CA ASN A 63 -11.14 9.11 9.12
C ASN A 63 -11.13 10.55 9.67
N HIS A 64 -11.81 10.75 10.80
CA HIS A 64 -11.73 12.01 11.56
C HIS A 64 -10.41 12.06 12.33
N LEU A 65 -9.51 12.96 11.97
CA LEU A 65 -8.17 13.07 12.58
C LEU A 65 -8.14 14.04 13.78
N GLY A 66 -9.11 14.95 13.86
CA GLY A 66 -9.25 15.93 14.94
C GLY A 66 -10.11 17.12 14.51
N ALA A 67 -10.30 18.04 15.46
CA ALA A 67 -11.24 19.15 15.32
C ALA A 67 -10.70 20.35 14.53
N ASP A 68 -9.39 20.43 14.31
CA ASP A 68 -8.72 21.56 13.67
C ASP A 68 -7.77 21.13 12.55
N ASP A 69 -7.31 22.10 11.76
CA ASP A 69 -6.43 21.89 10.61
C ASP A 69 -5.09 21.27 11.00
N ALA A 70 -4.63 21.50 12.24
CA ALA A 70 -3.39 20.94 12.75
C ALA A 70 -3.46 19.41 12.84
N ALA A 71 -4.65 18.83 13.06
CA ALA A 71 -4.85 17.39 13.10
C ALA A 71 -4.70 16.69 11.73
N TYR A 72 -4.78 17.44 10.63
CA TYR A 72 -4.63 16.93 9.26
C TYR A 72 -3.27 17.24 8.64
N SER A 73 -2.39 17.90 9.40
CA SER A 73 -1.05 18.22 8.95
C SER A 73 -0.08 17.06 9.16
N PRO A 74 0.95 16.90 8.31
CA PRO A 74 2.00 15.92 8.55
C PRO A 74 2.66 16.19 9.91
N ARG A 75 2.77 15.16 10.76
CA ARG A 75 3.57 15.25 11.98
C ARG A 75 5.06 15.32 11.60
N PRO A 76 5.86 16.22 12.21
CA PRO A 76 7.30 16.26 12.00
C PRO A 76 7.99 14.95 12.37
#